data_AF-A0A820TRH3-F1
#
_entry.id   AF-A0A820TRH3-F1
#
_cell.length_a   1.000
_cell.length_b   1.000
_cell.length_c   1.000
_cell.angle_alpha   90.00
_cell.angle_beta   90.00
_cell.angle_gamma   90.00
#
_symmetry.space_group_name_H-M   'P 1'
#
loop_
_entity.id
_entity.type
_entity.pdbx_description
1 polymer ?
#
loop_
_entity_poly.entity_id
_entity_poly.type
_entity_poly.pdbx_seq_one_letter_code
_entity_poly.pdbx_strand_id
1 'polypeptide(L)'
;RAFGSTRAQELAFEQLKWYKQTINQSITQYYDKIIELCKKVDFAMPDSLKLKYLMAGIKESLKTHVALQDPKTTEAFLSSARKI
;
A
#
# COMPACT_ATOMS: atom_id res chain seq x y z
N ARG A 1 -1.75 24.58 -15.80
CA ARG A 1 -1.58 24.34 -14.35
C ARG A 1 -0.20 23.74 -14.13
N ALA A 2 0.76 24.53 -13.65
CA ALA A 2 2.09 24.04 -13.31
C ALA A 2 2.15 23.88 -11.79
N PHE A 3 2.07 22.65 -11.31
CA PHE A 3 2.45 22.32 -9.94
C PHE A 3 3.35 21.09 -10.05
N GLY A 4 4.64 21.36 -10.17
CA GLY A 4 5.67 20.34 -10.00
C GLY A 4 5.52 19.75 -8.59
N SER A 5 5.65 18.43 -8.50
CA SER A 5 5.68 17.72 -7.24
C SER A 5 6.60 18.44 -6.25
N THR A 6 6.13 18.60 -5.02
CA THR A 6 7.03 19.08 -3.95
C THR A 6 8.08 18.00 -3.70
N ARG A 7 9.31 18.40 -3.31
CA ARG A 7 10.37 17.46 -2.92
C ARG A 7 9.89 16.42 -1.89
N ALA A 8 8.95 16.80 -1.01
CA ALA A 8 8.34 15.91 -0.04
C ALA A 8 7.44 14.83 -0.70
N GLN A 9 6.66 15.19 -1.72
CA GLN A 9 5.86 14.24 -2.49
C GLN A 9 6.72 13.26 -3.28
N GLU A 10 7.83 13.73 -3.87
CA GLU A 10 8.78 12.88 -4.60
C GLU A 10 9.42 11.84 -3.68
N LEU A 11 9.86 12.27 -2.49
CA LEU A 11 10.41 11.36 -1.47
C LEU A 11 9.37 10.35 -0.99
N ALA A 12 8.11 10.78 -0.79
CA ALA A 12 7.03 9.88 -0.42
C ALA A 12 6.73 8.87 -1.53
N PHE A 13 6.81 9.27 -2.79
CA PHE A 13 6.61 8.40 -3.94
C PHE A 13 7.70 7.35 -4.08
N GLU A 14 8.97 7.75 -3.98
CA GLU A 14 10.09 6.80 -3.97
C GLU A 14 9.98 5.83 -2.79
N GLN A 15 9.63 6.33 -1.60
CA GLN A 15 9.39 5.46 -0.47
C GLN A 15 8.25 4.46 -0.75
N LEU A 16 7.12 4.92 -1.27
CA LEU A 16 5.96 4.08 -1.60
C LEU A 16 6.30 2.98 -2.60
N LYS A 17 7.07 3.30 -3.64
CA LYS A 17 7.48 2.39 -4.71
C LYS A 17 8.31 1.21 -4.19
N TRP A 18 9.17 1.46 -3.20
CA TRP A 18 10.09 0.45 -2.67
C TRP A 18 9.66 -0.13 -1.32
N TYR A 19 8.56 0.33 -0.74
CA TYR A 19 8.13 -0.11 0.58
C TYR A 19 7.64 -1.56 0.57
N LYS A 20 8.27 -2.41 1.38
CA LYS A 20 7.92 -3.81 1.58
C LYS A 20 7.65 -4.09 3.05
N GLN A 21 6.72 -4.99 3.33
CA GLN A 21 6.42 -5.46 4.67
C GLN A 21 7.64 -6.15 5.24
N THR A 22 8.15 -5.64 6.36
CA THR A 22 9.31 -6.25 7.03
C THR A 22 8.91 -7.47 7.84
N ILE A 23 9.88 -8.31 8.20
CA ILE A 23 9.63 -9.53 9.00
C ILE A 23 8.94 -9.23 10.34
N ASN A 24 9.29 -8.11 10.98
CA ASN A 24 8.78 -7.71 12.29
C ASN A 24 7.55 -6.79 12.23
N GLN A 25 7.08 -6.46 11.02
CA GLN A 25 5.93 -5.58 10.83
C GLN A 25 4.66 -6.39 10.65
N SER A 26 3.63 -6.04 11.44
CA SER A 26 2.30 -6.62 11.30
C SER A 26 1.63 -6.15 10.01
N ILE A 27 0.64 -6.89 9.53
CA ILE A 27 -0.09 -6.52 8.31
C ILE A 27 -0.81 -5.18 8.45
N THR A 28 -1.36 -4.88 9.63
CA THR A 28 -2.00 -3.59 9.94
C THR A 28 -1.00 -2.45 9.87
N GLN A 29 0.19 -2.60 10.50
CA GLN A 29 1.23 -1.57 10.45
C GLN A 29 1.73 -1.32 9.03
N TYR A 30 1.88 -2.38 8.23
CA TYR A 30 2.25 -2.25 6.82
C TYR A 30 1.18 -1.51 6.02
N TYR A 31 -0.08 -1.91 6.19
CA TYR A 31 -1.23 -1.27 5.58
C TYR A 31 -1.30 0.22 5.88
N ASP A 32 -1.29 0.58 7.17
CA ASP A 32 -1.38 1.98 7.61
C ASP A 32 -0.26 2.82 7.01
N LYS A 33 0.96 2.26 6.92
CA LYS A 33 2.09 2.96 6.33
C LYS A 33 1.93 3.21 4.83
N ILE A 34 1.47 2.22 4.08
CA ILE A 34 1.20 2.37 2.64
C ILE A 34 0.10 3.42 2.41
N ILE A 35 -0.99 3.39 3.19
CA ILE A 35 -2.07 4.37 3.08
C ILE A 35 -1.58 5.79 3.43
N GLU A 36 -0.74 5.94 4.45
CA GLU A 36 -0.10 7.21 4.79
C GLU A 36 0.75 7.74 3.63
N LEU A 37 1.59 6.89 3.03
CA LEU A 37 2.44 7.26 1.89
C LEU A 37 1.61 7.62 0.66
N CYS A 38 0.54 6.87 0.37
CA CYS A 38 -0.38 7.17 -0.72
C CYS A 38 -1.00 8.56 -0.53
N LYS A 39 -1.51 8.88 0.67
CA LYS A 39 -2.09 10.21 0.98
C LYS A 39 -1.07 11.35 0.86
N LYS A 40 0.20 11.10 1.17
CA LYS A 40 1.30 12.07 1.01
C LYS A 40 1.65 12.33 -0.45
N VAL A 41 1.61 11.30 -1.28
CA VAL A 41 1.84 11.41 -2.73
C VAL A 41 0.66 12.10 -3.41
N ASP A 42 -0.54 11.55 -3.19
CA ASP A 42 -1.80 12.04 -3.75
C ASP A 42 -2.96 11.67 -2.81
N PHE A 43 -3.61 12.69 -2.25
CA PHE A 43 -4.76 12.52 -1.35
C PHE A 43 -5.94 11.82 -2.04
N ALA A 44 -6.09 12.00 -3.36
CA ALA A 44 -7.16 11.43 -4.16
C ALA A 44 -6.76 10.13 -4.87
N MET A 45 -5.66 9.48 -4.46
CA MET A 45 -5.18 8.26 -5.09
C MET A 45 -6.28 7.19 -5.11
N PRO A 46 -6.57 6.58 -6.27
CA PRO A 46 -7.61 5.56 -6.37
C PRO A 46 -7.19 4.25 -5.71
N ASP A 47 -8.16 3.52 -5.18
CA ASP A 47 -7.93 2.26 -4.48
C ASP A 47 -7.26 1.19 -5.35
N SER A 48 -7.55 1.16 -6.65
CA SER A 48 -6.88 0.26 -7.59
C SER A 48 -5.37 0.46 -7.62
N LEU A 49 -4.88 1.69 -7.45
CA LEU A 49 -3.45 1.98 -7.41
C LEU A 49 -2.86 1.69 -6.02
N LYS A 50 -3.57 2.03 -4.94
CA LYS A 50 -3.16 1.65 -3.57
C LYS A 50 -3.00 0.14 -3.43
N LEU A 51 -3.93 -0.63 -3.99
CA LEU A 51 -3.90 -2.09 -4.00
C LEU A 51 -2.68 -2.64 -4.74
N LYS A 52 -2.26 -2.01 -5.85
CA LYS A 52 -1.01 -2.39 -6.53
C LYS A 52 0.19 -2.26 -5.61
N TYR A 53 0.30 -1.17 -4.85
CA TYR A 53 1.40 -0.99 -3.90
C TYR A 53 1.34 -1.98 -2.73
N LEU A 54 0.14 -2.20 -2.17
CA LEU A 54 -0.09 -3.18 -1.10
C LEU A 54 0.29 -4.60 -1.54
N MET A 55 -0.14 -5.03 -2.72
CA MET A 55 0.16 -6.36 -3.26
C MET A 55 1.61 -6.54 -3.69
N ALA A 56 2.30 -5.46 -4.08
CA ALA A 56 3.70 -5.50 -4.49
C ALA A 56 4.66 -5.64 -3.30
N GLY A 57 4.28 -5.16 -2.12
CA GLY A 57 5.15 -5.13 -0.95
C GLY A 57 4.76 -6.05 0.20
N ILE A 58 3.57 -6.67 0.19
CA ILE A 58 3.15 -7.62 1.23
C ILE A 58 4.09 -8.84 1.29
N LYS A 59 4.21 -9.48 2.46
CA LYS A 59 4.89 -10.77 2.61
C LYS A 59 4.33 -11.81 1.64
N GLU A 60 5.22 -12.57 0.99
CA GLU A 60 4.84 -13.65 0.06
C GLU A 60 3.93 -14.70 0.72
N SER A 61 4.11 -14.97 2.02
CA SER A 61 3.24 -15.90 2.77
C SER A 61 1.77 -15.45 2.82
N LEU A 62 1.51 -14.14 2.78
CA LEU A 62 0.15 -13.58 2.77
C LEU A 62 -0.34 -13.31 1.34
N LYS A 63 0.57 -13.03 0.40
CA LYS A 63 0.27 -12.60 -0.96
C LYS A 63 -0.66 -13.56 -1.69
N THR A 64 -0.38 -14.87 -1.64
CA THR A 64 -1.21 -15.87 -2.31
C THR A 64 -2.63 -15.89 -1.76
N HIS A 65 -2.79 -15.83 -0.44
CA HIS A 65 -4.12 -15.81 0.19
C HIS A 65 -4.92 -14.57 -0.18
N VAL A 66 -4.28 -13.40 -0.12
CA VAL A 66 -4.94 -12.14 -0.46
C VAL A 66 -5.28 -12.09 -1.96
N ALA A 67 -4.40 -12.57 -2.84
CA ALA A 67 -4.65 -12.63 -4.27
C ALA A 67 -5.87 -13.48 -4.62
N LEU A 68 -6.06 -14.62 -3.93
CA LEU A 68 -7.23 -15.49 -4.13
C LEU A 68 -8.56 -14.82 -3.76
N GLN A 69 -8.53 -13.85 -2.84
CA GLN A 69 -9.72 -13.10 -2.43
C GLN A 69 -10.03 -11.93 -3.37
N ASP A 70 -9.15 -11.61 -4.33
CA ASP A 70 -9.30 -10.55 -5.34
C ASP A 70 -9.91 -9.23 -4.77
N PRO A 71 -9.25 -8.61 -3.77
CA PRO A 71 -9.81 -7.45 -3.09
C PRO A 71 -9.96 -6.26 -4.05
N LYS A 72 -11.13 -5.62 -4.01
CA LYS A 72 -11.43 -4.42 -4.82
C LYS A 72 -11.23 -3.10 -4.08
N THR A 73 -11.11 -3.15 -2.75
CA THR A 73 -10.84 -1.98 -1.90
C THR A 73 -9.68 -2.26 -0.95
N THR A 74 -9.08 -1.20 -0.43
CA THR A 74 -7.99 -1.30 0.54
C THR A 74 -8.43 -1.97 1.85
N GLU A 75 -9.67 -1.77 2.28
CA GLU A 75 -10.25 -2.43 3.45
C GLU A 75 -10.45 -3.93 3.22
N ALA A 76 -10.90 -4.32 2.02
CA ALA A 76 -11.03 -5.73 1.65
C ALA A 76 -9.67 -6.44 1.67
N PHE A 77 -8.61 -5.77 1.20
CA PHE A 77 -7.23 -6.27 1.32
C PHE A 77 -6.87 -6.53 2.79
N LEU A 78 -7.08 -5.56 3.68
CA LEU A 78 -6.72 -5.68 5.09
C LEU A 78 -7.52 -6.78 5.80
N SER A 79 -8.81 -6.88 5.48
CA SER A 79 -9.70 -7.91 6.02
C SER A 79 -9.23 -9.31 5.62
N SER A 80 -8.92 -9.53 4.33
CA SER A 80 -8.40 -10.81 3.84
C SER A 80 -7.06 -11.15 4.47
N ALA A 81 -6.16 -10.18 4.58
CA ALA A 81 -4.80 -10.41 5.08
C ALA A 81 -4.74 -10.64 6.61
N ARG A 82 -5.78 -10.26 7.37
CA ARG A 82 -5.91 -10.51 8.83
C ARG A 82 -6.51 -11.87 9.19
N LYS A 83 -7.05 -12.61 8.22
CA LYS A 83 -7.67 -13.93 8.46
C LYS A 83 -6.66 -15.07 8.58
N ILE A 84 -5.37 -14.78 8.41
CA ILE A 84 -4.22 -15.66 8.64
C ILE A 84 -3.63 -15.34 10.00
#